data_AF-A0A1K2ITE1-F1
#
_entry.id   AF-A0A1K2ITE1-F1
#
_cell.length_a   1.000
_cell.length_b   1.000
_cell.length_c   1.000
_cell.angle_alpha   90.00
_cell.angle_beta   90.00
_cell.angle_gamma   90.00
#
_symmetry.space_group_name_H-M   'P 1'
#
loop_
_entity.id
_entity.type
_entity.pdbx_description
1 polymer ?
#
loop_
_entity_poly.entity_id
_entity_poly.type
_entity_poly.pdbx_seq_one_letter_code
_entity_poly.pdbx_strand_id
1 'polypeptide(L)'
;MKNSVLKGALGALAVVGVALIAKKMAARKRFVKGIFNEYGIKERSPFGLADKIREMDEEQYQELKGKFKKEFASRCCHRRSERKEDIAQA
;
A
#
# COMPACT_ATOMS: atom_id res chain seq x y z
N MET A 1 -19.21 -22.02 -30.06
CA MET A 1 -17.96 -21.70 -29.33
C MET A 1 -17.77 -20.20 -29.26
N LYS A 2 -17.89 -19.56 -28.08
CA LYS A 2 -17.59 -18.12 -27.85
C LYS A 2 -16.93 -17.91 -26.48
N ASN A 3 -15.86 -18.67 -26.16
CA ASN A 3 -15.29 -18.68 -24.81
C ASN A 3 -13.78 -18.34 -24.78
N SER A 4 -13.12 -18.18 -25.94
CA SER A 4 -11.67 -17.95 -25.97
C SER A 4 -11.29 -16.50 -25.64
N VAL A 5 -12.10 -15.52 -26.07
CA VAL A 5 -11.86 -14.09 -25.82
C VAL A 5 -11.97 -13.76 -24.32
N LEU A 6 -12.96 -14.32 -23.64
CA LEU A 6 -13.16 -14.15 -22.19
C LEU A 6 -12.00 -14.75 -21.37
N LYS A 7 -11.46 -15.91 -21.77
CA LYS A 7 -10.29 -16.52 -21.12
C LYS A 7 -9.01 -15.69 -21.31
N GLY A 8 -8.81 -15.10 -22.49
CA GLY A 8 -7.70 -14.19 -22.75
C GLY A 8 -7.81 -12.88 -21.96
N ALA A 9 -9.01 -12.30 -21.90
CA ALA A 9 -9.25 -11.05 -21.17
C ALA A 9 -9.08 -11.19 -19.66
N LEU A 10 -9.53 -12.31 -19.06
CA LEU A 10 -9.34 -12.59 -17.63
C LEU A 10 -7.86 -12.80 -17.27
N GLY A 11 -7.10 -13.47 -18.16
CA GLY A 11 -5.65 -13.60 -18.00
C GLY A 11 -4.93 -12.25 -18.01
N ALA A 12 -5.29 -11.36 -18.93
CA ALA A 12 -4.73 -10.01 -19.01
C ALA A 12 -5.06 -9.14 -17.77
N LEU A 13 -6.30 -9.20 -17.27
CA LEU A 13 -6.73 -8.46 -16.08
C LEU A 13 -5.98 -8.91 -14.82
N ALA A 14 -5.73 -10.21 -14.66
CA ALA A 14 -4.98 -10.74 -13.53
C ALA A 14 -3.53 -10.22 -13.52
N VAL A 15 -2.86 -10.19 -14.68
CA VAL A 15 -1.49 -9.67 -14.82
C VAL A 15 -1.44 -8.17 -14.50
N VAL A 16 -2.39 -7.38 -15.00
CA VAL A 16 -2.50 -5.96 -14.67
C VAL A 16 -2.74 -5.75 -13.17
N GLY A 17 -3.60 -6.56 -12.55
CA GLY A 17 -3.86 -6.53 -11.12
C GLY A 17 -2.60 -6.80 -10.29
N VAL A 18 -1.84 -7.85 -10.63
CA VAL A 18 -0.57 -8.17 -9.96
C VAL A 18 0.47 -7.05 -10.15
N ALA A 19 0.56 -6.47 -11.35
CA ALA A 19 1.48 -5.36 -11.63
C ALA A 19 1.15 -4.11 -10.78
N LEU A 20 -0.13 -3.79 -10.59
CA LEU A 20 -0.56 -2.68 -9.74
C LEU A 20 -0.23 -2.93 -8.26
N ILE A 21 -0.43 -4.15 -7.76
CA ILE A 21 -0.07 -4.52 -6.38
C ILE A 21 1.45 -4.45 -6.19
N ALA A 22 2.22 -5.00 -7.13
CA ALA A 22 3.69 -4.96 -7.10
C ALA A 22 4.20 -3.51 -7.11
N LYS A 23 3.65 -2.64 -7.97
CA LYS A 23 4.00 -1.21 -8.04
C LYS A 23 3.67 -0.51 -6.71
N LYS A 24 2.53 -0.82 -6.08
CA LYS A 24 2.12 -0.25 -4.79
C LYS A 24 3.03 -0.71 -3.64
N MET A 25 3.38 -2.00 -3.60
CA MET A 25 4.32 -2.54 -2.62
C MET A 25 5.72 -1.94 -2.79
N ALA A 26 6.19 -1.78 -4.02
CA ALA A 26 7.47 -1.16 -4.31
C ALA A 26 7.53 0.31 -3.86
N ALA A 27 6.46 1.08 -4.08
CA ALA A 27 6.35 2.46 -3.61
C ALA A 27 6.40 2.54 -2.07
N ARG A 28 5.62 1.70 -1.38
CA ARG A 28 5.62 1.62 0.10
C ARG A 28 6.99 1.21 0.65
N LYS A 29 7.67 0.25 0.02
CA LYS A 29 9.01 -0.18 0.42
C LYS A 29 10.05 0.93 0.26
N ARG A 30 9.95 1.74 -0.80
CA ARG A 30 10.81 2.91 -1.01
C ARG A 30 10.56 4.00 0.04
N PHE A 31 9.29 4.25 0.36
CA PHE A 31 8.92 5.20 1.41
C PHE A 31 9.48 4.79 2.79
N VAL A 32 9.21 3.56 3.22
CA VAL A 32 9.72 3.04 4.51
C VAL A 32 11.25 3.09 4.55
N LYS A 33 11.91 2.71 3.44
CA LYS A 33 13.38 2.79 3.35
C LYS A 33 13.90 4.24 3.41
N GLY A 34 13.17 5.20 2.83
CA GLY A 34 13.50 6.63 2.90
C GLY A 34 13.43 7.14 4.33
N ILE A 35 12.35 6.83 5.04
CA ILE A 35 12.18 7.12 6.46
C ILE A 35 13.30 6.45 7.29
N PHE A 36 13.60 5.17 7.06
CA PHE A 36 14.64 4.49 7.85
C PHE A 36 16.03 5.12 7.64
N ASN A 37 16.32 5.59 6.44
CA ASN A 37 17.55 6.33 6.16
C ASN A 37 17.56 7.72 6.83
N GLU A 38 16.44 8.45 6.81
CA GLU A 38 16.29 9.79 7.42
C GLU A 38 16.51 9.74 8.94
N TYR A 39 15.96 8.71 9.61
CA TYR A 39 16.08 8.54 11.06
C TYR A 39 17.30 7.69 11.48
N GLY A 40 18.19 7.36 10.55
CA GLY A 40 19.44 6.65 10.83
C GLY A 40 19.27 5.21 11.33
N ILE A 41 18.15 4.57 11.01
CA ILE A 41 17.83 3.19 11.42
C ILE A 41 18.71 2.24 10.59
N LYS A 42 19.87 1.87 11.13
CA LYS A 42 20.86 1.00 10.47
C LYS A 42 20.32 -0.41 10.22
N GLU A 43 19.40 -0.90 11.05
CA GLU A 43 18.78 -2.21 10.88
C GLU A 43 17.43 -2.13 10.17
N ARG A 44 17.26 -2.91 9.09
CA ARG A 44 15.93 -3.16 8.49
C ARG A 44 15.16 -4.23 9.27
N SER A 45 15.19 -4.17 10.59
CA SER A 45 14.45 -5.06 11.47
C SER A 45 13.28 -4.28 12.09
N PRO A 46 12.12 -4.93 12.33
CA PRO A 46 11.03 -4.29 13.08
C PRO A 46 11.47 -3.86 14.48
N PHE A 47 12.47 -4.55 15.04
CA PHE A 47 13.09 -4.22 16.32
C PHE A 47 13.94 -2.96 16.23
N GLY A 48 14.76 -2.78 15.19
CA GLY A 48 15.54 -1.57 14.99
C GLY A 48 14.69 -0.31 14.83
N LEU A 49 13.50 -0.43 14.22
CA LEU A 49 12.52 0.66 14.21
C LEU A 49 11.95 0.91 15.62
N ALA A 50 11.56 -0.14 16.35
CA ALA A 50 11.03 -0.03 17.69
C ALA A 50 12.05 0.60 18.66
N ASP A 51 13.32 0.20 18.56
CA ASP A 51 14.41 0.74 19.36
C ASP A 51 14.64 2.21 19.04
N LYS A 52 14.62 2.59 17.76
CA LYS A 52 14.70 4.01 17.38
C LYS A 52 13.50 4.82 17.90
N ILE A 53 12.29 4.25 17.87
CA ILE A 53 11.10 4.90 18.44
C ILE A 53 11.25 5.10 19.95
N ARG A 54 11.88 4.16 20.67
CA ARG A 54 12.17 4.31 22.11
C ARG A 54 13.23 5.37 22.40
N GLU A 55 14.10 5.67 21.44
CA GLU A 55 15.11 6.73 21.53
C GLU A 55 14.58 8.11 21.09
N MET A 56 13.49 8.18 20.33
CA MET A 56 12.92 9.44 19.83
C MET A 56 12.16 10.19 20.93
N ASP A 57 12.12 11.52 20.81
CA ASP A 57 11.23 12.36 21.60
C ASP A 57 9.77 12.23 21.10
N GLU A 58 8.81 12.66 21.93
CA GLU A 58 7.38 12.61 21.61
C GLU A 58 7.04 13.45 20.36
N GLU A 59 7.65 14.61 20.16
CA GLU A 59 7.40 15.45 18.97
C GLU A 59 7.86 14.75 17.68
N GLN A 60 9.10 14.23 17.68
CA GLN A 60 9.65 13.47 16.56
C GLN A 60 8.86 12.19 16.28
N TYR A 61 8.40 11.52 17.34
CA TYR A 61 7.56 10.34 17.21
C TYR A 61 6.21 10.67 16.57
N GLN A 62 5.54 11.75 16.99
CA GLN A 62 4.25 12.14 16.41
C GLN A 62 4.38 12.59 14.96
N GLU A 63 5.47 13.25 14.58
CA GLU A 63 5.77 13.60 13.19
C GLU A 63 5.96 12.34 12.33
N LEU A 64 6.79 11.40 12.80
CA LEU A 64 7.02 10.12 12.14
C LEU A 64 5.71 9.35 11.96
N LYS A 65 4.92 9.25 13.04
CA LYS A 65 3.60 8.62 13.03
C LYS A 65 2.65 9.30 12.06
N GLY A 66 2.69 10.62 11.94
CA GLY A 66 1.95 11.41 10.95
C GLY A 66 2.34 11.06 9.51
N LYS A 67 3.64 10.97 9.22
CA LYS A 67 4.18 10.56 7.90
C LYS A 67 3.71 9.14 7.53
N PHE A 68 3.81 8.18 8.45
CA PHE A 68 3.28 6.82 8.26
C PHE A 68 1.77 6.81 8.08
N LYS A 69 1.02 7.55 8.91
CA LYS A 69 -0.44 7.63 8.81
C LYS A 69 -0.84 8.21 7.44
N LYS A 70 -0.18 9.24 6.93
CA LYS A 70 -0.50 9.83 5.62
C LYS A 70 -0.28 8.85 4.46
N GLU A 71 0.84 8.12 4.44
CA GLU A 71 1.16 7.16 3.37
C GLU A 71 0.37 5.85 3.46
N PHE A 72 0.11 5.37 4.67
CA PHE A 72 -0.59 4.10 4.89
C PHE A 72 -2.10 4.25 5.09
N ALA A 73 -2.63 5.46 5.37
CA ALA A 73 -4.08 5.75 5.40
C ALA A 73 -4.74 5.66 4.02
N SER A 74 -4.03 5.16 2.99
CA SER A 74 -4.58 4.96 1.66
C SER A 74 -5.87 4.12 1.73
N ARG A 75 -7.03 4.79 1.64
CA ARG A 75 -8.35 4.37 1.11
C ARG A 75 -8.89 2.96 1.43
N CYS A 76 -8.23 2.18 2.27
CA CYS A 76 -8.80 0.95 2.78
C CYS A 76 -9.73 1.38 3.91
N CYS A 77 -11.01 1.05 3.76
CA CYS A 77 -12.15 1.46 4.59
C CYS A 77 -12.87 2.77 4.22
N HIS A 78 -12.63 3.40 3.06
CA HIS A 78 -13.70 4.22 2.45
C HIS A 78 -14.67 3.25 1.76
N ARG A 79 -15.58 2.72 2.58
CA ARG A 79 -16.77 1.98 2.15
C ARG A 79 -17.66 2.97 1.39
N ARG A 80 -17.32 3.27 0.13
CA ARG A 80 -18.30 3.88 -0.78
C ARG A 80 -19.27 2.75 -1.14
N SER A 81 -20.31 2.62 -0.33
CA SER A 81 -21.52 1.88 -0.64
C SER A 81 -22.25 2.55 -1.81
N GLU A 82 -21.62 2.69 -2.98
CA GLU A 82 -22.23 3.31 -4.15
C GLU A 82 -21.61 2.71 -5.42
N ARG A 83 -22.15 1.58 -5.86
CA ARG A 83 -22.59 1.33 -7.26
C ARG A 83 -23.13 -0.10 -7.34
N LYS A 84 -24.44 -0.23 -7.15
CA LYS A 84 -25.22 -1.43 -7.42
C LYS A 84 -26.23 -1.16 -8.54
N GLU A 85 -25.79 -0.44 -9.59
CA GLU A 85 -26.53 -0.16 -10.83
C GLU A 85 -25.38 -0.07 -11.86
N ASP A 86 -25.10 -1.08 -12.68
CA ASP A 86 -25.82 -1.41 -13.90
C ASP A 86 -25.45 -2.84 -14.34
N ILE A 87 -26.21 -3.88 -13.97
CA ILE A 87 -26.25 -5.15 -14.70
C ILE A 87 -27.68 -5.71 -14.60
N ALA A 88 -28.62 -5.02 -15.23
CA ALA A 88 -29.95 -5.53 -15.51
C ALA A 88 -30.43 -5.02 -16.88
N GLN A 89 -29.61 -5.21 -17.91
CA GLN A 89 -30.09 -5.34 -19.28
C GLN A 89 -29.08 -6.11 -20.12
N ALA A 90 -29.30 -7.41 -20.23
CA ALA A 90 -28.79 -8.29 -21.29
C ALA A 90 -29.79 -9.44 -21.44
#